data_AF-A0A4Y4DWF5-F1
#
_entry.id   AF-A0A4Y4DWF5-F1
#
_cell.length_a   1.000
_cell.length_b   1.000
_cell.length_c   1.000
_cell.angle_alpha   90.00
_cell.angle_beta   90.00
_cell.angle_gamma   90.00
#
_symmetry.space_group_name_H-M   'P 1'
#
loop_
_entity.id
_entity.type
_entity.pdbx_description
1 polymer ?
#
loop_
_entity_poly.entity_id
_entity_poly.type
_entity_poly.pdbx_seq_one_letter_code
_entity_poly.pdbx_strand_id
1 'polypeptide(L)'
;MTRSTVTPEQQIPSTPRRAGRRPAAAILAAGLLAGAGLVVPATSAAAADAVNPFDLAGGFSVYAREDARLDNHETEGSVAVGGELTVRAEGGTYPIVHHVAGTADYTIPTVDGDPTRLLVGSYAPTSGLVEITNAGVPAGSGAELEGYLKVVGADPAFDTYQRGDWVRYRTAVDEAPSIDATNQKWPDGAATVATERDSVAAYVETGAAEPAEVRQCLADLVPSGVAHVLTVAEDVGDRVVLSALEPGRPNVVDYADIADAYTVQFADGVLPSADAPLIISVPAGSTELRGSVFGAEGAAARHVLWDLSQLDGAVTLGTGGTRLDGSVYAPTADLTLEAAPLDGQVVARNLTLLGGEAHAYLFAGSIPCATEPVVETGSLTVTKRVAGDAASTVPDGTTFTVAYEAAGTTGELTVPVDGSATVEDLPLGTEVVLSEPGFPAVDGVEWGEPTWQVDGAAVEPGGDGTVRVEIGTTDVAVVLTNTADAPVEPTPTPVTPTPTEPTTPTTPTTPTTPGVPDQPTSPADGGTGGLATTGVQAGGVALAALVLVALGVTVLVLRRRQDA
;
A
#
# COMPACT_ATOMS: atom_id res chain seq x y z
N MET A 1 81.46 34.23 -14.05
CA MET A 1 81.80 35.50 -13.34
C MET A 1 80.78 35.71 -12.22
N THR A 2 81.10 36.50 -11.18
CA THR A 2 80.17 37.10 -10.18
C THR A 2 78.83 36.36 -9.93
N ARG A 3 78.66 35.48 -8.92
CA ARG A 3 79.02 35.51 -7.48
C ARG A 3 78.27 36.58 -6.67
N SER A 4 77.30 36.15 -5.88
CA SER A 4 77.02 36.69 -4.53
C SER A 4 76.21 35.68 -3.70
N THR A 5 76.47 35.64 -2.39
CA THR A 5 75.94 34.64 -1.43
C THR A 5 75.73 35.29 -0.07
N VAL A 6 74.61 35.03 0.61
CA VAL A 6 74.46 35.04 2.08
C VAL A 6 73.40 34.00 2.46
N THR A 7 73.49 33.41 3.66
CA THR A 7 72.52 32.43 4.20
C THR A 7 72.22 32.77 5.69
N PRO A 8 71.54 31.93 6.50
CA PRO A 8 70.40 32.36 7.31
C PRO A 8 70.74 32.73 8.77
N GLU A 9 69.73 33.12 9.54
CA GLU A 9 69.77 33.03 11.01
C GLU A 9 68.40 32.56 11.57
N GLN A 10 68.42 31.93 12.76
CA GLN A 10 67.27 31.29 13.40
C GLN A 10 66.74 32.11 14.58
N GLN A 11 65.44 32.00 14.91
CA GLN A 11 65.01 31.84 16.31
C GLN A 11 63.58 31.36 16.53
N ILE A 12 63.44 30.45 17.49
CA ILE A 12 62.26 29.78 18.09
C ILE A 12 62.72 29.40 19.53
N PRO A 13 61.89 29.27 20.60
CA PRO A 13 60.43 29.43 20.75
C PRO A 13 60.00 30.41 21.87
N SER A 14 58.68 30.60 22.07
CA SER A 14 58.06 30.44 23.41
C SER A 14 56.52 30.43 23.39
N THR A 15 55.92 29.35 23.87
CA THR A 15 54.57 29.28 24.45
C THR A 15 54.71 29.00 25.97
N PRO A 16 53.65 28.82 26.80
CA PRO A 16 52.21 29.07 26.64
C PRO A 16 51.61 29.94 27.80
N ARG A 17 50.28 30.19 27.81
CA ARG A 17 49.43 29.91 29.00
C ARG A 17 47.91 30.05 28.80
N ARG A 18 47.18 29.37 29.71
CA ARG A 18 45.72 29.22 29.80
C ARG A 18 45.00 30.40 30.50
N ALA A 19 43.75 30.60 30.09
CA ALA A 19 42.53 30.85 30.89
C ALA A 19 42.43 32.02 31.89
N GLY A 20 41.28 32.71 31.82
CA GLY A 20 40.70 33.55 32.87
C GLY A 20 39.17 33.54 32.76
N ARG A 21 38.44 33.57 33.89
CA ARG A 21 36.96 33.53 33.94
C ARG A 21 36.35 34.93 34.15
N ARG A 22 35.13 35.10 33.61
CA ARG A 22 33.99 35.96 34.01
C ARG A 22 34.11 36.62 35.42
N PRO A 23 33.60 37.86 35.62
CA PRO A 23 32.15 37.99 35.87
C PRO A 23 31.40 39.24 35.35
N ALA A 24 30.10 39.01 35.11
CA ALA A 24 28.92 39.86 35.33
C ALA A 24 28.94 41.39 35.13
N ALA A 25 27.99 41.84 34.31
CA ALA A 25 27.19 43.04 34.58
C ALA A 25 25.70 42.66 34.45
N ALA A 26 24.85 43.14 35.34
CA ALA A 26 23.40 42.87 35.32
C ALA A 26 22.63 44.15 35.01
N ILE A 27 21.54 44.04 34.25
CA ILE A 27 20.56 45.11 34.04
C ILE A 27 19.18 44.55 34.40
N LEU A 28 18.49 45.24 35.32
CA LEU A 28 17.09 44.97 35.59
C LEU A 28 16.22 45.64 34.52
N ALA A 29 15.29 44.89 33.95
CA ALA A 29 14.07 45.43 33.35
C ALA A 29 12.90 44.72 34.04
N ALA A 30 11.95 45.48 34.57
CA ALA A 30 10.86 44.96 35.37
C ALA A 30 9.49 45.39 34.82
N GLY A 31 8.54 44.46 34.85
CA GLY A 31 7.11 44.78 34.83
C GLY A 31 6.45 44.85 33.44
N LEU A 32 5.91 43.71 33.00
CA LEU A 32 4.58 43.67 32.39
C LEU A 32 3.99 42.27 32.59
N LEU A 33 3.00 42.16 33.48
CA LEU A 33 2.25 40.93 33.73
C LEU A 33 1.02 40.90 32.83
N ALA A 34 0.99 40.00 31.85
CA ALA A 34 -0.18 39.71 31.03
C ALA A 34 -0.12 38.26 30.54
N GLY A 35 -1.25 37.54 30.64
CA GLY A 35 -1.43 36.22 30.03
C GLY A 35 -0.52 35.11 30.53
N ALA A 36 -0.81 34.57 31.73
CA ALA A 36 -0.31 33.25 32.12
C ALA A 36 -1.09 32.15 31.36
N GLY A 37 -0.90 32.09 30.04
CA GLY A 37 -1.30 30.93 29.25
C GLY A 37 -0.51 29.71 29.74
N LEU A 38 -1.18 28.56 29.85
CA LEU A 38 -0.51 27.32 30.21
C LEU A 38 0.32 26.85 29.02
N VAL A 39 1.57 27.32 28.93
CA VAL A 39 2.56 26.78 27.98
C VAL A 39 2.91 25.39 28.48
N VAL A 40 2.10 24.41 28.07
CA VAL A 40 2.53 23.02 27.97
C VAL A 40 3.82 23.06 27.16
N PRO A 41 4.97 22.62 27.70
CA PRO A 41 6.15 22.49 26.88
C PRO A 41 5.78 21.51 25.78
N ALA A 42 5.84 21.94 24.52
CA ALA A 42 5.69 21.02 23.40
C ALA A 42 6.66 19.88 23.66
N THR A 43 6.14 18.66 23.81
CA THR A 43 6.95 17.46 23.88
C THR A 43 7.77 17.46 22.62
N SER A 44 9.09 17.64 22.76
CA SER A 44 10.00 17.39 21.67
C SER A 44 9.78 15.94 21.30
N ALA A 45 9.09 15.71 20.18
CA ALA A 45 9.01 14.39 19.58
C ALA A 45 10.44 13.85 19.56
N ALA A 46 10.63 12.62 20.05
CA ALA A 46 11.86 11.94 19.74
C ALA A 46 12.01 11.97 18.21
N ALA A 47 13.21 12.24 17.71
CA ALA A 47 13.43 12.04 16.29
C ALA A 47 13.09 10.58 16.01
N ALA A 48 12.09 10.36 15.16
CA ALA A 48 11.77 9.04 14.66
C ALA A 48 13.07 8.41 14.14
N ASP A 49 13.37 7.18 14.55
CA ASP A 49 14.46 6.44 13.91
C ASP A 49 14.06 6.31 12.43
N ALA A 50 14.88 6.89 11.57
CA ALA A 50 14.56 7.08 10.16
C ALA A 50 15.43 6.13 9.32
N VAL A 51 14.78 5.28 8.53
CA VAL A 51 15.41 4.19 7.78
C VAL A 51 15.59 4.56 6.32
N ASN A 52 16.63 4.04 5.67
CA ASN A 52 16.65 3.86 4.23
C ASN A 52 16.43 2.36 3.96
N PRO A 53 15.33 1.95 3.29
CA PRO A 53 15.11 0.53 2.96
C PRO A 53 16.28 -0.12 2.21
N PHE A 54 17.03 0.68 1.44
CA PHE A 54 18.19 0.24 0.66
C PHE A 54 19.50 0.19 1.45
N ASP A 55 19.51 0.49 2.75
CA ASP A 55 20.63 0.11 3.63
C ASP A 55 20.81 -1.43 3.63
N LEU A 56 19.72 -2.18 3.43
CA LEU A 56 19.71 -3.63 3.21
C LEU A 56 20.49 -4.06 1.95
N ALA A 57 20.73 -3.15 1.00
CA ALA A 57 21.52 -3.39 -0.20
C ALA A 57 23.02 -3.08 -0.02
N GLY A 58 23.47 -2.60 1.15
CA GLY A 58 24.89 -2.36 1.44
C GLY A 58 25.64 -1.42 0.47
N GLY A 59 24.91 -0.60 -0.31
CA GLY A 59 25.47 0.24 -1.38
C GLY A 59 25.53 -0.39 -2.77
N PHE A 60 25.05 -1.61 -2.97
CA PHE A 60 24.88 -2.24 -4.29
C PHE A 60 23.64 -1.64 -5.00
N SER A 61 23.73 -1.37 -6.31
CA SER A 61 22.60 -0.87 -7.13
C SER A 61 21.56 -1.96 -7.42
N VAL A 62 22.01 -3.21 -7.46
CA VAL A 62 21.16 -4.40 -7.62
C VAL A 62 21.50 -5.39 -6.52
N TYR A 63 20.52 -5.80 -5.71
CA TYR A 63 20.67 -6.88 -4.74
C TYR A 63 19.55 -7.92 -4.83
N ALA A 64 19.91 -9.16 -5.16
CA ALA A 64 19.07 -10.34 -4.95
C ALA A 64 19.55 -11.08 -3.70
N ARG A 65 18.65 -11.33 -2.75
CA ARG A 65 18.97 -11.99 -1.47
C ARG A 65 19.19 -13.49 -1.62
N GLU A 66 18.51 -14.10 -2.59
CA GLU A 66 18.67 -15.46 -3.08
C GLU A 66 19.25 -15.39 -4.52
N ASP A 67 18.60 -16.01 -5.51
CA ASP A 67 19.12 -16.16 -6.88
C ASP A 67 18.79 -14.96 -7.78
N ALA A 68 19.59 -14.76 -8.83
CA ALA A 68 19.38 -13.71 -9.83
C ALA A 68 19.51 -14.22 -11.27
N ARG A 69 18.67 -13.70 -12.16
CA ARG A 69 18.75 -13.87 -13.60
C ARG A 69 18.84 -12.51 -14.28
N LEU A 70 19.97 -12.21 -14.93
CA LEU A 70 20.18 -10.96 -15.65
C LEU A 70 20.12 -11.18 -17.17
N ASP A 71 18.99 -10.80 -17.74
CA ASP A 71 18.68 -10.91 -19.17
C ASP A 71 18.60 -9.53 -19.86
N ASN A 72 18.55 -8.43 -19.09
CA ASN A 72 18.61 -7.02 -19.50
C ASN A 72 19.99 -6.58 -20.06
N HIS A 73 20.03 -5.62 -20.98
CA HIS A 73 21.23 -5.31 -21.78
C HIS A 73 22.50 -4.98 -20.97
N GLU A 74 22.41 -4.15 -19.94
CA GLU A 74 23.57 -3.61 -19.19
C GLU A 74 23.18 -3.27 -17.74
N THR A 75 24.16 -3.15 -16.84
CA THR A 75 23.94 -2.61 -15.49
C THR A 75 25.07 -1.71 -15.02
N GLU A 76 24.69 -0.52 -14.58
CA GLU A 76 25.54 0.42 -13.86
C GLU A 76 25.57 0.11 -12.36
N GLY A 77 26.63 0.56 -11.71
CA GLY A 77 26.79 0.38 -10.27
C GLY A 77 27.35 -0.99 -9.93
N SER A 78 26.80 -1.65 -8.93
CA SER A 78 27.31 -2.90 -8.38
C SER A 78 26.18 -3.87 -8.10
N VAL A 79 26.39 -5.14 -8.43
CA VAL A 79 25.44 -6.24 -8.29
C VAL A 79 25.84 -7.17 -7.15
N ALA A 80 24.90 -7.49 -6.28
CA ALA A 80 25.00 -8.54 -5.26
C ALA A 80 23.94 -9.64 -5.50
N VAL A 81 24.33 -10.91 -5.38
CA VAL A 81 23.44 -12.07 -5.52
C VAL A 81 23.76 -13.10 -4.45
N GLY A 82 22.83 -13.37 -3.53
CA GLY A 82 23.08 -14.24 -2.38
C GLY A 82 23.29 -15.72 -2.72
N GLY A 83 22.54 -16.21 -3.71
CA GLY A 83 22.64 -17.54 -4.28
C GLY A 83 23.35 -17.55 -5.63
N GLU A 84 22.74 -18.18 -6.62
CA GLU A 84 23.30 -18.35 -7.96
C GLU A 84 22.95 -17.19 -8.90
N LEU A 85 23.97 -16.59 -9.51
CA LEU A 85 23.80 -15.66 -10.63
C LEU A 85 23.75 -16.42 -11.96
N THR A 86 22.62 -16.34 -12.65
CA THR A 86 22.48 -16.65 -14.07
C THR A 86 22.53 -15.38 -14.91
N VAL A 87 23.27 -15.41 -16.03
CA VAL A 87 23.29 -14.32 -17.03
C VAL A 87 23.00 -14.90 -18.41
N ARG A 88 22.23 -14.21 -19.26
CA ARG A 88 21.90 -14.70 -20.62
C ARG A 88 23.12 -15.22 -21.40
N ALA A 89 22.93 -16.31 -22.14
CA ALA A 89 23.96 -16.90 -23.00
C ALA A 89 23.97 -16.31 -24.43
N GLU A 90 22.92 -15.61 -24.83
CA GLU A 90 22.77 -14.96 -26.14
C GLU A 90 22.83 -13.43 -26.02
N GLY A 91 22.95 -12.72 -27.15
CA GLY A 91 23.06 -11.25 -27.17
C GLY A 91 24.47 -10.69 -26.96
N GLY A 92 25.42 -11.49 -26.48
CA GLY A 92 26.84 -11.12 -26.35
C GLY A 92 27.30 -11.08 -24.90
N THR A 93 28.28 -10.22 -24.62
CA THR A 93 28.77 -9.97 -23.25
C THR A 93 27.78 -9.13 -22.46
N TYR A 94 27.65 -9.42 -21.16
CA TYR A 94 26.96 -8.59 -20.17
C TYR A 94 27.95 -7.61 -19.51
N PRO A 95 27.95 -6.33 -19.91
CA PRO A 95 28.71 -5.29 -19.21
C PRO A 95 28.15 -4.99 -17.80
N ILE A 96 29.05 -4.90 -16.80
CA ILE A 96 28.82 -4.21 -15.53
C ILE A 96 29.80 -3.03 -15.46
N VAL A 97 29.27 -1.80 -15.39
CA VAL A 97 30.03 -0.57 -15.68
C VAL A 97 29.78 0.53 -14.63
N HIS A 98 30.55 1.61 -14.70
CA HIS A 98 30.27 2.78 -13.87
C HIS A 98 29.23 3.71 -14.48
N HIS A 99 29.38 4.07 -15.74
CA HIS A 99 28.52 5.05 -16.39
C HIS A 99 28.53 4.93 -17.91
N VAL A 100 27.34 4.88 -18.49
CA VAL A 100 27.04 5.01 -19.92
C VAL A 100 25.92 6.05 -20.10
N ALA A 101 24.90 6.04 -19.24
CA ALA A 101 23.77 6.97 -19.23
C ALA A 101 23.35 7.27 -17.78
N GLY A 102 22.36 8.12 -17.55
CA GLY A 102 22.01 8.49 -16.16
C GLY A 102 23.14 9.21 -15.40
N THR A 103 23.65 8.65 -14.29
CA THR A 103 24.52 9.34 -13.31
C THR A 103 25.81 8.59 -12.91
N ALA A 104 26.95 9.29 -12.95
CA ALA A 104 28.25 8.82 -12.44
C ALA A 104 28.57 9.28 -10.99
N ASP A 105 27.65 9.98 -10.32
CA ASP A 105 27.86 10.57 -8.99
C ASP A 105 27.47 9.60 -7.87
N TYR A 106 28.24 8.50 -7.72
CA TYR A 106 28.06 7.51 -6.65
C TYR A 106 29.37 6.75 -6.33
N THR A 107 29.45 6.16 -5.12
CA THR A 107 30.53 5.26 -4.67
C THR A 107 30.13 3.79 -4.82
N ILE A 108 31.09 2.89 -5.08
CA ILE A 108 30.83 1.44 -5.05
C ILE A 108 31.18 0.82 -3.67
N PRO A 109 30.48 -0.25 -3.25
CA PRO A 109 30.70 -0.92 -1.97
C PRO A 109 32.06 -1.63 -1.91
N THR A 110 32.51 -1.97 -0.69
CA THR A 110 33.78 -2.69 -0.48
C THR A 110 33.56 -4.06 0.19
N VAL A 111 34.33 -5.05 -0.23
CA VAL A 111 34.29 -6.43 0.26
C VAL A 111 35.73 -6.86 0.53
N ASP A 112 36.04 -7.22 1.77
CA ASP A 112 37.40 -7.50 2.26
C ASP A 112 38.41 -6.36 1.99
N GLY A 113 37.90 -5.13 1.87
CA GLY A 113 38.67 -3.91 1.54
C GLY A 113 38.76 -3.60 0.04
N ASP A 114 38.36 -4.52 -0.85
CA ASP A 114 38.36 -4.30 -2.30
C ASP A 114 37.05 -3.63 -2.78
N PRO A 115 37.12 -2.58 -3.62
CA PRO A 115 35.93 -1.95 -4.21
C PRO A 115 35.28 -2.88 -5.24
N THR A 116 34.03 -3.26 -5.01
CA THR A 116 33.41 -4.46 -5.61
C THR A 116 32.23 -4.09 -6.52
N ARG A 117 32.19 -4.70 -7.71
CA ARG A 117 31.11 -4.58 -8.71
C ARG A 117 30.19 -5.77 -8.77
N LEU A 118 30.71 -6.95 -8.46
CA LEU A 118 29.96 -8.18 -8.52
C LEU A 118 30.33 -9.03 -7.31
N LEU A 119 29.36 -9.26 -6.42
CA LEU A 119 29.47 -10.15 -5.27
C LEU A 119 28.42 -11.25 -5.40
N VAL A 120 28.84 -12.51 -5.59
CA VAL A 120 27.92 -13.63 -5.85
C VAL A 120 28.15 -14.83 -4.93
N GLY A 121 27.06 -15.53 -4.59
CA GLY A 121 27.12 -16.85 -3.95
C GLY A 121 27.75 -17.90 -4.88
N SER A 122 27.18 -18.06 -6.08
CA SER A 122 27.76 -18.85 -7.18
C SER A 122 27.46 -18.22 -8.54
N TYR A 123 28.03 -18.77 -9.62
CA TYR A 123 27.76 -18.35 -11.00
C TYR A 123 27.35 -19.55 -11.85
N ALA A 124 26.18 -19.47 -12.48
CA ALA A 124 25.55 -20.63 -13.10
C ALA A 124 26.40 -21.23 -14.23
N PRO A 125 26.60 -22.57 -14.28
CA PRO A 125 27.26 -23.25 -15.40
C PRO A 125 26.61 -23.07 -16.77
N THR A 126 25.41 -22.49 -16.83
CA THR A 126 24.61 -22.17 -18.02
C THR A 126 24.67 -20.69 -18.43
N SER A 127 25.42 -19.85 -17.71
CA SER A 127 25.54 -18.42 -17.98
C SER A 127 26.33 -18.11 -19.26
N GLY A 128 26.14 -16.88 -19.77
CA GLY A 128 26.95 -16.33 -20.87
C GLY A 128 28.31 -15.76 -20.43
N LEU A 129 28.61 -14.56 -20.93
CA LEU A 129 29.84 -13.83 -20.62
C LEU A 129 29.48 -12.57 -19.83
N VAL A 130 30.18 -12.29 -18.73
CA VAL A 130 30.10 -11.01 -17.99
C VAL A 130 31.42 -10.28 -18.12
N GLU A 131 31.42 -8.96 -18.28
CA GLU A 131 32.62 -8.12 -18.25
C GLU A 131 32.44 -6.97 -17.25
N ILE A 132 33.26 -6.97 -16.20
CA ILE A 132 33.30 -5.94 -15.16
C ILE A 132 34.36 -4.93 -15.57
N THR A 133 33.98 -3.68 -15.80
CA THR A 133 34.90 -2.62 -16.26
C THR A 133 34.75 -1.31 -15.49
N ASN A 134 35.72 -0.42 -15.70
CA ASN A 134 35.66 0.99 -15.28
C ASN A 134 35.14 1.92 -16.38
N ALA A 135 34.37 1.43 -17.35
CA ALA A 135 33.71 2.29 -18.33
C ALA A 135 32.84 3.33 -17.59
N GLY A 136 33.06 4.61 -17.89
CA GLY A 136 32.36 5.73 -17.25
C GLY A 136 32.99 6.28 -15.96
N VAL A 137 34.00 5.65 -15.36
CA VAL A 137 34.61 6.14 -14.11
C VAL A 137 35.18 7.56 -14.30
N PRO A 138 34.81 8.55 -13.45
CA PRO A 138 35.29 9.91 -13.60
C PRO A 138 36.82 10.04 -13.53
N ALA A 139 37.35 10.93 -14.37
CA ALA A 139 38.79 11.10 -14.53
C ALA A 139 39.45 11.66 -13.26
N GLY A 140 40.07 10.79 -12.46
CA GLY A 140 40.80 11.14 -11.25
C GLY A 140 40.28 10.50 -9.96
N SER A 141 39.19 9.72 -9.99
CA SER A 141 38.62 9.07 -8.80
C SER A 141 39.53 8.02 -8.14
N GLY A 142 40.56 7.54 -8.84
CA GLY A 142 41.54 6.59 -8.30
C GLY A 142 40.98 5.18 -8.09
N ALA A 143 41.66 4.41 -7.24
CA ALA A 143 41.39 2.99 -7.02
C ALA A 143 40.00 2.68 -6.44
N GLU A 144 39.37 3.64 -5.76
CA GLU A 144 38.11 3.44 -5.01
C GLU A 144 36.89 3.12 -5.90
N LEU A 145 37.00 3.32 -7.22
CA LEU A 145 35.99 2.90 -8.20
C LEU A 145 36.48 1.77 -9.14
N GLU A 146 37.67 1.21 -8.92
CA GLU A 146 38.26 0.14 -9.74
C GLU A 146 37.62 -1.22 -9.42
N GLY A 147 36.46 -1.48 -10.00
CA GLY A 147 35.54 -2.52 -9.57
C GLY A 147 36.00 -3.98 -9.73
N TYR A 148 35.96 -4.76 -8.64
CA TYR A 148 36.39 -6.17 -8.58
C TYR A 148 35.22 -7.17 -8.63
N LEU A 149 35.54 -8.44 -8.97
CA LEU A 149 34.71 -9.62 -8.73
C LEU A 149 35.01 -10.21 -7.34
N LYS A 150 33.95 -10.61 -6.65
CA LYS A 150 33.96 -11.39 -5.41
C LYS A 150 33.01 -12.57 -5.52
N VAL A 151 33.46 -13.75 -5.11
CA VAL A 151 32.69 -15.00 -5.10
C VAL A 151 32.78 -15.62 -3.71
N VAL A 152 31.66 -16.11 -3.19
CA VAL A 152 31.60 -16.72 -1.87
C VAL A 152 32.26 -18.10 -1.87
N GLY A 153 33.29 -18.26 -1.03
CA GLY A 153 33.96 -19.54 -0.84
C GLY A 153 34.74 -20.01 -2.06
N ALA A 154 34.62 -21.30 -2.39
CA ALA A 154 35.34 -21.93 -3.50
C ALA A 154 34.40 -22.81 -4.34
N ASP A 155 34.21 -22.41 -5.60
CA ASP A 155 33.43 -23.13 -6.59
C ASP A 155 34.26 -24.27 -7.21
N PRO A 156 33.80 -25.53 -7.21
CA PRO A 156 34.54 -26.65 -7.80
C PRO A 156 34.44 -26.74 -9.34
N ALA A 157 33.58 -25.93 -9.98
CA ALA A 157 33.40 -25.91 -11.43
C ALA A 157 34.18 -24.76 -12.12
N PHE A 158 34.56 -23.72 -11.36
CA PHE A 158 35.24 -22.52 -11.86
C PHE A 158 36.62 -22.32 -11.21
N ASP A 159 37.52 -21.64 -11.92
CA ASP A 159 38.85 -21.25 -11.43
C ASP A 159 39.27 -19.90 -12.05
N THR A 160 40.35 -19.32 -11.54
CA THR A 160 40.93 -18.06 -12.00
C THR A 160 42.02 -18.29 -13.06
N TYR A 161 41.93 -17.55 -14.16
CA TYR A 161 42.86 -17.66 -15.29
C TYR A 161 43.35 -16.28 -15.73
N GLN A 162 44.59 -16.21 -16.21
CA GLN A 162 45.12 -15.00 -16.83
C GLN A 162 44.44 -14.71 -18.16
N ARG A 163 43.93 -13.49 -18.34
CA ARG A 163 43.59 -12.93 -19.65
C ARG A 163 44.22 -11.55 -19.79
N GLY A 164 45.24 -11.44 -20.65
CA GLY A 164 46.04 -10.22 -20.73
C GLY A 164 46.80 -9.96 -19.42
N ASP A 165 46.55 -8.81 -18.80
CA ASP A 165 47.08 -8.38 -17.50
C ASP A 165 46.09 -8.56 -16.33
N TRP A 166 44.93 -9.20 -16.55
CA TRP A 166 43.85 -9.27 -15.57
C TRP A 166 43.22 -10.67 -15.40
N VAL A 167 42.33 -10.79 -14.42
CA VAL A 167 41.72 -12.04 -13.94
C VAL A 167 40.41 -12.36 -14.68
N ARG A 168 40.35 -13.53 -15.30
CA ARG A 168 39.11 -14.14 -15.78
C ARG A 168 38.72 -15.29 -14.83
N TYR A 169 37.48 -15.28 -14.36
CA TYR A 169 36.88 -16.38 -13.61
C TYR A 169 36.01 -17.20 -14.57
N ARG A 170 36.29 -18.50 -14.73
CA ARG A 170 35.61 -19.36 -15.73
C ARG A 170 35.73 -20.84 -15.39
N THR A 171 35.01 -21.67 -16.10
CA THR A 171 35.25 -23.13 -16.09
C THR A 171 36.56 -23.51 -16.82
N ALA A 172 36.87 -24.80 -16.89
CA ALA A 172 38.08 -25.30 -17.55
C ALA A 172 38.13 -25.11 -19.09
N VAL A 173 37.08 -24.59 -19.73
CA VAL A 173 37.05 -24.26 -21.17
C VAL A 173 37.14 -22.75 -21.41
N ASP A 174 37.83 -22.32 -22.48
CA ASP A 174 38.03 -20.90 -22.81
C ASP A 174 36.83 -20.27 -23.56
N GLU A 175 35.62 -20.55 -23.05
CA GLU A 175 34.33 -20.16 -23.61
C GLU A 175 33.40 -19.67 -22.49
N ALA A 176 32.11 -19.43 -22.78
CA ALA A 176 31.11 -19.21 -21.74
C ALA A 176 30.85 -20.53 -20.95
N PRO A 177 30.54 -20.48 -19.65
CA PRO A 177 30.40 -19.29 -18.81
C PRO A 177 31.74 -18.68 -18.36
N SER A 178 31.86 -17.35 -18.41
CA SER A 178 33.01 -16.64 -17.83
C SER A 178 32.71 -15.21 -17.37
N ILE A 179 33.29 -14.81 -16.26
CA ILE A 179 33.34 -13.41 -15.79
C ILE A 179 34.74 -12.84 -16.06
N ASP A 180 34.77 -11.69 -16.72
CA ASP A 180 35.96 -10.96 -17.12
C ASP A 180 36.16 -9.74 -16.20
N ALA A 181 37.07 -9.82 -15.21
CA ALA A 181 37.28 -8.75 -14.24
C ALA A 181 38.48 -7.88 -14.64
N THR A 182 38.26 -6.88 -15.52
CA THR A 182 39.37 -6.15 -16.19
C THR A 182 40.28 -5.35 -15.24
N ASN A 183 39.78 -5.10 -14.03
CA ASN A 183 40.40 -4.28 -12.99
C ASN A 183 41.24 -5.11 -12.02
N GLN A 184 40.89 -6.38 -11.76
CA GLN A 184 41.69 -7.29 -10.93
C GLN A 184 42.93 -7.72 -11.70
N LYS A 185 44.10 -7.24 -11.29
CA LYS A 185 45.36 -7.47 -12.02
C LYS A 185 46.00 -8.81 -11.70
N TRP A 186 46.45 -9.50 -12.74
CA TRP A 186 47.09 -10.81 -12.63
C TRP A 186 48.59 -10.68 -12.28
N PRO A 187 49.14 -11.51 -11.38
CA PRO A 187 48.49 -12.63 -10.70
C PRO A 187 47.79 -12.26 -9.38
N ASP A 188 48.15 -11.14 -8.75
CA ASP A 188 47.85 -10.89 -7.34
C ASP A 188 46.34 -10.80 -7.05
N GLY A 189 45.56 -10.19 -7.95
CA GLY A 189 44.10 -10.09 -7.85
C GLY A 189 43.37 -11.44 -8.04
N ALA A 190 44.03 -12.49 -8.54
CA ALA A 190 43.42 -13.82 -8.59
C ALA A 190 43.22 -14.39 -7.18
N ALA A 191 44.08 -13.99 -6.24
CA ALA A 191 43.97 -14.37 -4.83
C ALA A 191 42.90 -13.56 -4.06
N THR A 192 42.30 -12.53 -4.65
CA THR A 192 41.27 -11.70 -3.99
C THR A 192 39.84 -11.95 -4.47
N VAL A 193 39.63 -12.88 -5.41
CA VAL A 193 38.29 -13.25 -5.91
C VAL A 193 37.45 -13.96 -4.86
N ALA A 194 38.02 -14.86 -4.06
CA ALA A 194 37.31 -15.54 -2.98
C ALA A 194 37.14 -14.60 -1.75
N THR A 195 35.96 -14.61 -1.14
CA THR A 195 35.66 -13.80 0.05
C THR A 195 36.17 -14.40 1.37
N GLU A 196 36.41 -13.55 2.38
CA GLU A 196 36.72 -14.03 3.75
C GLU A 196 35.50 -14.60 4.51
N ARG A 197 34.28 -14.10 4.24
CA ARG A 197 33.01 -14.58 4.83
C ARG A 197 32.32 -15.58 3.91
N ASP A 198 31.41 -16.36 4.49
CA ASP A 198 30.74 -17.53 3.91
C ASP A 198 29.35 -17.24 3.30
N SER A 199 28.96 -15.97 3.19
CA SER A 199 27.73 -15.55 2.50
C SER A 199 27.79 -14.08 2.06
N VAL A 200 27.01 -13.74 1.02
CA VAL A 200 26.84 -12.35 0.55
C VAL A 200 26.10 -11.50 1.57
N ALA A 201 25.04 -12.04 2.20
CA ALA A 201 24.29 -11.35 3.25
C ALA A 201 25.20 -10.91 4.42
N ALA A 202 26.18 -11.74 4.79
CA ALA A 202 27.18 -11.39 5.79
C ALA A 202 28.12 -10.24 5.40
N TYR A 203 28.05 -9.70 4.17
CA TYR A 203 28.61 -8.39 3.81
C TYR A 203 27.51 -7.34 3.64
N VAL A 204 26.49 -7.66 2.84
CA VAL A 204 25.53 -6.70 2.28
C VAL A 204 24.49 -6.24 3.30
N GLU A 205 23.98 -7.13 4.14
CA GLU A 205 22.92 -6.83 5.13
C GLU A 205 23.51 -6.37 6.49
N THR A 206 24.83 -6.14 6.58
CA THR A 206 25.52 -5.86 7.86
C THR A 206 25.16 -4.47 8.40
N GLY A 207 24.22 -4.44 9.36
CA GLY A 207 23.83 -3.21 10.07
C GLY A 207 22.62 -2.50 9.45
N ALA A 208 21.96 -3.11 8.46
CA ALA A 208 20.63 -2.70 8.03
C ALA A 208 19.58 -3.01 9.11
N ALA A 209 18.42 -2.36 9.02
CA ALA A 209 17.22 -2.78 9.76
C ALA A 209 16.66 -4.09 9.17
N GLU A 210 16.01 -4.92 9.99
CA GLU A 210 15.45 -6.18 9.52
C GLU A 210 14.29 -5.93 8.52
N PRO A 211 14.12 -6.72 7.45
CA PRO A 211 13.06 -6.49 6.45
C PRO A 211 11.64 -6.44 7.03
N ALA A 212 11.40 -7.09 8.17
CA ALA A 212 10.14 -7.04 8.89
C ALA A 212 9.93 -5.70 9.64
N GLU A 213 11.00 -5.09 10.15
CA GLU A 213 10.97 -3.77 10.80
C GLU A 213 10.73 -2.67 9.73
N VAL A 214 11.40 -2.78 8.58
CA VAL A 214 11.19 -1.88 7.43
C VAL A 214 9.76 -2.00 6.89
N ARG A 215 9.24 -3.22 6.72
CA ARG A 215 7.84 -3.47 6.32
C ARG A 215 6.83 -2.81 7.27
N GLN A 216 7.03 -2.95 8.58
CA GLN A 216 6.14 -2.35 9.58
C GLN A 216 6.23 -0.82 9.53
N CYS A 217 7.45 -0.27 9.49
CA CYS A 217 7.71 1.15 9.35
C CYS A 217 7.01 1.77 8.13
N LEU A 218 7.06 1.10 6.97
CA LEU A 218 6.40 1.54 5.74
C LEU A 218 4.87 1.45 5.82
N ALA A 219 4.32 0.36 6.40
CA ALA A 219 2.88 0.22 6.63
C ALA A 219 2.33 1.33 7.55
N ASP A 220 3.04 1.63 8.65
CA ASP A 220 2.62 2.61 9.65
C ASP A 220 2.65 4.07 9.14
N LEU A 221 3.28 4.36 8.00
CA LEU A 221 3.46 5.74 7.50
C LEU A 221 2.15 6.53 7.32
N VAL A 222 1.11 5.88 6.80
CA VAL A 222 -0.19 6.52 6.58
C VAL A 222 -1.05 6.50 7.85
N PRO A 223 -1.25 5.36 8.55
CA PRO A 223 -2.00 5.32 9.80
C PRO A 223 -1.45 6.24 10.91
N SER A 224 -0.13 6.43 10.99
CA SER A 224 0.50 7.35 11.97
C SER A 224 0.32 8.83 11.65
N GLY A 225 -0.15 9.17 10.44
CA GLY A 225 -0.16 10.54 9.93
C GLY A 225 1.22 11.12 9.61
N VAL A 226 2.30 10.33 9.67
CA VAL A 226 3.68 10.77 9.37
C VAL A 226 3.80 11.15 7.89
N ALA A 227 3.32 10.30 6.97
CA ALA A 227 3.31 10.61 5.56
C ALA A 227 2.20 11.59 5.17
N HIS A 228 2.45 12.38 4.13
CA HIS A 228 1.40 13.10 3.41
C HIS A 228 0.75 12.15 2.40
N VAL A 229 -0.56 11.92 2.51
CA VAL A 229 -1.31 11.11 1.54
C VAL A 229 -1.65 11.96 0.32
N LEU A 230 -1.10 11.57 -0.83
CA LEU A 230 -1.39 12.20 -2.11
C LEU A 230 -2.78 11.80 -2.61
N THR A 231 -3.37 12.65 -3.45
CA THR A 231 -4.70 12.43 -4.05
C THR A 231 -4.69 12.74 -5.54
N VAL A 232 -5.49 12.02 -6.33
CA VAL A 232 -5.63 12.28 -7.78
C VAL A 232 -6.35 13.60 -8.03
N ALA A 233 -5.62 14.57 -8.60
CA ALA A 233 -6.14 15.88 -8.99
C ALA A 233 -6.61 15.93 -10.46
N GLU A 234 -6.01 15.10 -11.33
CA GLU A 234 -6.44 14.88 -12.72
C GLU A 234 -6.07 13.45 -13.15
N ASP A 235 -6.98 12.75 -13.81
CA ASP A 235 -6.73 11.46 -14.49
C ASP A 235 -7.16 11.56 -15.95
N VAL A 236 -6.28 11.12 -16.87
CA VAL A 236 -6.56 10.96 -18.31
C VAL A 236 -6.05 9.61 -18.84
N GLY A 237 -5.97 8.58 -17.98
CA GLY A 237 -5.47 7.24 -18.28
C GLY A 237 -3.94 7.18 -18.17
N ASP A 238 -3.25 7.21 -19.31
CA ASP A 238 -1.78 7.06 -19.38
C ASP A 238 -0.99 8.20 -18.67
N ARG A 239 -1.70 9.24 -18.19
CA ARG A 239 -1.16 10.31 -17.34
C ARG A 239 -2.11 10.61 -16.18
N VAL A 240 -1.55 10.65 -14.97
CA VAL A 240 -2.19 11.14 -13.74
C VAL A 240 -1.44 12.37 -13.20
N VAL A 241 -2.18 13.30 -12.62
CA VAL A 241 -1.66 14.41 -11.81
C VAL A 241 -2.11 14.21 -10.37
N LEU A 242 -1.16 14.03 -9.47
CA LEU A 242 -1.37 13.97 -8.04
C LEU A 242 -1.39 15.38 -7.43
N SER A 243 -1.85 15.50 -6.19
CA SER A 243 -1.71 16.70 -5.37
C SER A 243 -0.24 17.15 -5.24
N ALA A 244 -0.03 18.40 -4.83
CA ALA A 244 1.32 18.92 -4.56
C ALA A 244 1.99 18.12 -3.43
N LEU A 245 3.31 17.91 -3.55
CA LEU A 245 4.11 17.26 -2.51
C LEU A 245 4.23 18.17 -1.27
N GLU A 246 4.13 17.60 -0.07
CA GLU A 246 4.39 18.31 1.18
C GLU A 246 5.87 18.15 1.62
N PRO A 247 6.65 19.25 1.73
CA PRO A 247 8.04 19.18 2.19
C PRO A 247 8.18 18.91 3.69
N GLY A 248 9.29 18.26 4.06
CA GLY A 248 9.65 17.86 5.41
C GLY A 248 9.12 16.49 5.87
N ARG A 249 8.45 15.73 5.00
CA ARG A 249 7.88 14.40 5.30
C ARG A 249 7.79 13.50 4.04
N PRO A 250 7.67 12.16 4.19
CA PRO A 250 7.35 11.28 3.07
C PRO A 250 5.99 11.61 2.46
N ASN A 251 5.86 11.40 1.15
CA ASN A 251 4.62 11.55 0.41
C ASN A 251 4.21 10.18 -0.13
N VAL A 252 3.07 9.65 0.28
CA VAL A 252 2.59 8.32 -0.09
C VAL A 252 1.45 8.43 -1.10
N VAL A 253 1.48 7.61 -2.13
CA VAL A 253 0.36 7.34 -3.04
C VAL A 253 0.08 5.84 -3.04
N ASP A 254 -1.20 5.44 -3.07
CA ASP A 254 -1.57 4.05 -3.32
C ASP A 254 -1.31 3.72 -4.79
N TYR A 255 -0.70 2.57 -5.09
CA TYR A 255 -0.48 2.14 -6.47
C TYR A 255 -1.78 2.10 -7.30
N ALA A 256 -2.94 1.83 -6.67
CA ALA A 256 -4.24 1.83 -7.36
C ALA A 256 -4.60 3.18 -8.00
N ASP A 257 -4.15 4.31 -7.42
CA ASP A 257 -4.39 5.67 -7.95
C ASP A 257 -3.53 5.99 -9.19
N ILE A 258 -2.51 5.18 -9.48
CA ILE A 258 -1.58 5.37 -10.62
C ILE A 258 -1.40 4.13 -11.51
N ALA A 259 -2.11 3.03 -11.26
CA ALA A 259 -1.87 1.72 -11.89
C ALA A 259 -1.95 1.73 -13.44
N ASP A 260 -2.86 2.55 -14.00
CA ASP A 260 -3.01 2.73 -15.45
C ASP A 260 -2.08 3.83 -16.02
N ALA A 261 -1.34 4.57 -15.20
CA ALA A 261 -0.60 5.77 -15.60
C ALA A 261 0.90 5.51 -15.82
N TYR A 262 1.37 5.72 -17.05
CA TYR A 262 2.81 5.80 -17.32
C TYR A 262 3.41 7.12 -16.82
N THR A 263 2.75 8.25 -17.08
CA THR A 263 3.27 9.58 -16.71
C THR A 263 2.60 10.08 -15.44
N VAL A 264 3.34 10.20 -14.34
CA VAL A 264 2.82 10.80 -13.10
C VAL A 264 3.40 12.21 -12.92
N GLN A 265 2.54 13.15 -12.53
CA GLN A 265 2.85 14.57 -12.35
C GLN A 265 2.30 15.06 -11.00
N PHE A 266 2.74 16.24 -10.56
CA PHE A 266 2.27 16.88 -9.33
C PHE A 266 1.65 18.24 -9.65
N ALA A 267 0.61 18.63 -8.93
CA ALA A 267 -0.24 19.78 -9.27
C ALA A 267 0.48 21.14 -9.34
N ASP A 268 1.63 21.29 -8.68
CA ASP A 268 2.49 22.48 -8.71
C ASP A 268 3.76 22.32 -9.57
N GLY A 269 4.00 21.11 -10.10
CA GLY A 269 5.18 20.76 -10.89
C GLY A 269 6.46 20.50 -10.07
N VAL A 270 6.38 20.40 -8.74
CA VAL A 270 7.52 20.01 -7.90
C VAL A 270 7.77 18.50 -8.04
N LEU A 271 9.03 18.09 -8.12
CA LEU A 271 9.43 16.69 -8.23
C LEU A 271 9.92 16.12 -6.88
N PRO A 272 9.81 14.80 -6.65
CA PRO A 272 10.33 14.13 -5.46
C PRO A 272 11.78 14.47 -5.15
N SER A 273 12.07 14.72 -3.87
CA SER A 273 13.37 15.20 -3.39
C SER A 273 13.72 14.57 -2.04
N ALA A 274 14.96 14.75 -1.56
CA ALA A 274 15.35 14.30 -0.22
C ALA A 274 14.55 14.96 0.94
N ASP A 275 13.90 16.10 0.68
CA ASP A 275 13.01 16.79 1.64
C ASP A 275 11.53 16.42 1.42
N ALA A 276 11.19 15.75 0.31
CA ALA A 276 9.85 15.29 -0.05
C ALA A 276 9.94 14.00 -0.90
N PRO A 277 10.33 12.86 -0.31
CA PRO A 277 10.45 11.61 -1.04
C PRO A 277 9.06 11.04 -1.35
N LEU A 278 8.90 10.47 -2.54
CA LEU A 278 7.69 9.78 -2.96
C LEU A 278 7.80 8.28 -2.61
N ILE A 279 6.71 7.73 -2.08
CA ILE A 279 6.53 6.31 -1.80
C ILE A 279 5.27 5.86 -2.51
N ILE A 280 5.40 4.85 -3.37
CA ILE A 280 4.31 4.19 -4.08
C ILE A 280 4.02 2.93 -3.29
N SER A 281 2.96 2.95 -2.50
CA SER A 281 2.54 1.83 -1.67
C SER A 281 1.84 0.79 -2.53
N VAL A 282 2.39 -0.41 -2.66
CA VAL A 282 1.76 -1.50 -3.41
C VAL A 282 1.01 -2.44 -2.46
N PRO A 283 -0.33 -2.57 -2.58
CA PRO A 283 -1.14 -3.37 -1.66
C PRO A 283 -0.84 -4.87 -1.79
N ALA A 284 -0.93 -5.56 -0.64
CA ALA A 284 -0.67 -6.99 -0.51
C ALA A 284 -1.49 -7.83 -1.50
N GLY A 285 -0.84 -8.80 -2.15
CA GLY A 285 -1.46 -9.68 -3.14
C GLY A 285 -1.42 -9.17 -4.59
N SER A 286 -0.85 -7.98 -4.85
CA SER A 286 -0.53 -7.53 -6.21
C SER A 286 0.51 -8.43 -6.88
N THR A 287 0.27 -8.84 -8.14
CA THR A 287 1.18 -9.72 -8.90
C THR A 287 1.68 -9.15 -10.22
N GLU A 288 0.97 -8.17 -10.81
CA GLU A 288 1.33 -7.51 -12.06
C GLU A 288 1.23 -6.00 -11.87
N LEU A 289 2.32 -5.29 -12.13
CA LEU A 289 2.48 -3.86 -11.86
C LEU A 289 3.03 -3.13 -13.10
N ARG A 290 2.49 -1.94 -13.37
CA ARG A 290 2.99 -1.04 -14.42
C ARG A 290 4.05 -0.10 -13.82
N GLY A 291 5.13 0.12 -14.56
CA GLY A 291 6.12 1.14 -14.22
C GLY A 291 5.67 2.53 -14.67
N SER A 292 5.98 3.54 -13.86
CA SER A 292 5.68 4.95 -14.14
C SER A 292 6.95 5.81 -14.20
N VAL A 293 6.83 7.00 -14.78
CA VAL A 293 7.88 8.02 -14.89
C VAL A 293 7.46 9.34 -14.21
N PHE A 294 8.43 9.97 -13.55
CA PHE A 294 8.26 11.16 -12.69
C PHE A 294 9.03 12.35 -13.26
N GLY A 295 8.68 12.70 -14.51
CA GLY A 295 9.25 13.83 -15.25
C GLY A 295 10.37 13.42 -16.22
N ALA A 296 11.46 14.19 -16.23
CA ALA A 296 12.62 13.90 -17.06
C ALA A 296 13.45 12.74 -16.50
N GLU A 297 14.18 12.06 -17.39
CA GLU A 297 15.11 10.97 -17.08
C GLU A 297 16.04 11.35 -15.91
N GLY A 298 16.16 10.47 -14.92
CA GLY A 298 16.94 10.67 -13.71
C GLY A 298 16.52 11.81 -12.76
N ALA A 299 15.51 12.61 -13.09
CA ALA A 299 15.23 13.87 -12.38
C ALA A 299 14.67 13.68 -10.97
N ALA A 300 13.86 12.62 -10.76
CA ALA A 300 13.25 12.26 -9.48
C ALA A 300 13.75 10.92 -8.91
N ALA A 301 14.39 10.08 -9.73
CA ALA A 301 14.68 8.67 -9.50
C ALA A 301 15.19 8.31 -8.08
N ARG A 302 16.18 9.05 -7.56
CA ARG A 302 16.77 8.80 -6.23
C ARG A 302 15.83 9.07 -5.04
N HIS A 303 14.65 9.64 -5.27
CA HIS A 303 13.70 10.01 -4.22
C HIS A 303 12.30 9.42 -4.49
N VAL A 304 12.22 8.40 -5.34
CA VAL A 304 11.01 7.60 -5.58
C VAL A 304 11.29 6.18 -5.08
N LEU A 305 10.44 5.69 -4.18
CA LEU A 305 10.39 4.31 -3.69
C LEU A 305 9.15 3.63 -4.24
N TRP A 306 9.33 2.48 -4.90
CA TRP A 306 8.28 1.49 -5.12
C TRP A 306 8.32 0.52 -3.95
N ASP A 307 7.38 0.64 -3.02
CA ASP A 307 7.26 -0.22 -1.85
C ASP A 307 6.48 -1.49 -2.21
N LEU A 308 7.22 -2.59 -2.40
CA LEU A 308 6.70 -3.94 -2.60
C LEU A 308 6.95 -4.79 -1.34
N SER A 309 7.22 -4.18 -0.17
CA SER A 309 7.51 -4.91 1.06
C SER A 309 6.35 -5.78 1.54
N GLN A 310 5.11 -5.45 1.18
CA GLN A 310 3.90 -6.24 1.49
C GLN A 310 3.66 -7.41 0.52
N LEU A 311 4.57 -7.67 -0.43
CA LEU A 311 4.44 -8.73 -1.43
C LEU A 311 5.36 -9.92 -1.12
N ASP A 312 4.80 -11.14 -1.24
CA ASP A 312 5.51 -12.41 -1.12
C ASP A 312 5.26 -13.26 -2.38
N GLY A 313 6.28 -13.99 -2.84
CA GLY A 313 6.20 -14.80 -4.05
C GLY A 313 6.28 -13.99 -5.34
N ALA A 314 5.74 -14.52 -6.45
CA ALA A 314 6.00 -14.01 -7.79
C ALA A 314 5.28 -12.68 -8.11
N VAL A 315 6.06 -11.66 -8.48
CA VAL A 315 5.58 -10.32 -8.87
C VAL A 315 6.25 -9.90 -10.17
N THR A 316 5.50 -9.32 -11.11
CA THR A 316 6.05 -8.68 -12.32
C THR A 316 5.84 -7.17 -12.26
N LEU A 317 6.90 -6.38 -12.44
CA LEU A 317 6.86 -4.91 -12.52
C LEU A 317 7.46 -4.42 -13.84
N GLY A 318 6.78 -3.45 -14.46
CA GLY A 318 7.23 -2.82 -15.71
C GLY A 318 6.63 -3.41 -16.98
N THR A 319 5.44 -4.01 -16.89
CA THR A 319 4.73 -4.65 -18.02
C THR A 319 4.67 -3.76 -19.26
N GLY A 320 5.46 -4.14 -20.29
CA GLY A 320 5.59 -3.39 -21.55
C GLY A 320 6.98 -2.83 -21.84
N GLY A 321 7.95 -2.97 -20.93
CA GLY A 321 9.37 -2.70 -21.21
C GLY A 321 9.70 -1.26 -21.57
N THR A 322 9.11 -0.30 -20.87
CA THR A 322 9.37 1.15 -20.98
C THR A 322 10.33 1.64 -19.89
N ARG A 323 10.63 2.95 -19.84
CA ARG A 323 11.42 3.51 -18.73
C ARG A 323 10.66 3.34 -17.41
N LEU A 324 11.37 3.01 -16.33
CA LEU A 324 10.82 3.00 -14.98
C LEU A 324 11.67 3.90 -14.09
N ASP A 325 11.03 4.89 -13.47
CA ASP A 325 11.70 5.83 -12.55
C ASP A 325 11.48 5.40 -11.10
N GLY A 326 12.56 5.27 -10.34
CA GLY A 326 12.52 5.00 -8.90
C GLY A 326 13.11 3.66 -8.50
N SER A 327 13.36 3.53 -7.21
CA SER A 327 14.01 2.35 -6.62
C SER A 327 12.96 1.35 -6.10
N VAL A 328 13.16 0.06 -6.33
CA VAL A 328 12.19 -1.01 -6.07
C VAL A 328 12.61 -1.86 -4.88
N TYR A 329 11.79 -1.89 -3.83
CA TYR A 329 12.08 -2.60 -2.57
C TYR A 329 11.10 -3.76 -2.36
N ALA A 330 11.55 -4.98 -2.64
CA ALA A 330 10.74 -6.21 -2.64
C ALA A 330 11.42 -7.38 -1.88
N PRO A 331 11.86 -7.19 -0.62
CA PRO A 331 12.84 -8.06 0.07
C PRO A 331 12.40 -9.51 0.35
N THR A 332 11.14 -9.87 0.12
CA THR A 332 10.60 -11.24 0.21
C THR A 332 9.89 -11.71 -1.07
N ALA A 333 9.82 -10.89 -2.12
CA ALA A 333 9.17 -11.23 -3.39
C ALA A 333 10.18 -11.77 -4.43
N ASP A 334 9.66 -12.62 -5.31
CA ASP A 334 10.34 -13.15 -6.49
C ASP A 334 10.02 -12.23 -7.68
N LEU A 335 10.83 -11.17 -7.81
CA LEU A 335 10.57 -10.03 -8.68
C LEU A 335 11.06 -10.31 -10.11
N THR A 336 10.15 -10.24 -11.07
CA THR A 336 10.49 -10.01 -12.48
C THR A 336 10.35 -8.52 -12.78
N LEU A 337 11.45 -7.87 -13.16
CA LEU A 337 11.50 -6.43 -13.43
C LEU A 337 11.86 -6.20 -14.90
N GLU A 338 10.94 -5.65 -15.69
CA GLU A 338 11.14 -5.34 -17.11
C GLU A 338 11.16 -3.83 -17.32
N ALA A 339 12.34 -3.24 -17.58
CA ALA A 339 12.48 -1.80 -17.74
C ALA A 339 13.52 -1.46 -18.81
N ALA A 340 13.33 -0.33 -19.51
CA ALA A 340 14.23 0.12 -20.57
C ALA A 340 14.26 1.67 -20.66
N PRO A 341 15.13 2.35 -19.88
CA PRO A 341 15.97 1.82 -18.80
C PRO A 341 15.22 1.68 -17.46
N LEU A 342 15.86 1.05 -16.48
CA LEU A 342 15.57 1.26 -15.05
C LEU A 342 16.39 2.46 -14.56
N ASP A 343 15.73 3.53 -14.12
CA ASP A 343 16.37 4.64 -13.40
C ASP A 343 16.18 4.42 -11.88
N GLY A 344 16.99 3.57 -11.24
CA GLY A 344 16.81 3.27 -9.82
C GLY A 344 17.79 2.27 -9.19
N GLN A 345 17.46 1.85 -7.97
CA GLN A 345 18.09 0.75 -7.22
C GLN A 345 17.08 -0.37 -6.99
N VAL A 346 17.50 -1.65 -6.91
CA VAL A 346 16.58 -2.78 -6.68
C VAL A 346 17.05 -3.72 -5.59
N VAL A 347 16.11 -4.11 -4.72
CA VAL A 347 16.26 -5.20 -3.73
C VAL A 347 15.11 -6.18 -3.94
N ALA A 348 15.42 -7.47 -4.11
CA ALA A 348 14.43 -8.54 -4.23
C ALA A 348 14.86 -9.80 -3.48
N ARG A 349 13.93 -10.73 -3.19
CA ARG A 349 14.30 -12.08 -2.72
C ARG A 349 15.01 -12.82 -3.83
N ASN A 350 14.29 -13.13 -4.91
CA ASN A 350 14.85 -13.57 -6.18
C ASN A 350 14.59 -12.48 -7.23
N LEU A 351 15.51 -12.30 -8.18
CA LEU A 351 15.40 -11.27 -9.23
C LEU A 351 15.49 -11.87 -10.63
N THR A 352 14.59 -11.50 -11.52
CA THR A 352 14.77 -11.63 -12.97
C THR A 352 14.70 -10.24 -13.60
N LEU A 353 15.84 -9.72 -14.08
CA LEU A 353 15.95 -8.40 -14.68
C LEU A 353 15.92 -8.51 -16.21
N LEU A 354 14.95 -7.83 -16.82
CA LEU A 354 14.60 -7.86 -18.25
C LEU A 354 14.64 -6.44 -18.85
N GLY A 355 14.71 -6.37 -20.18
CA GLY A 355 14.63 -5.10 -20.91
C GLY A 355 16.00 -4.49 -21.25
N GLY A 356 16.14 -3.19 -21.03
CA GLY A 356 17.26 -2.35 -21.46
C GLY A 356 18.40 -2.26 -20.45
N GLU A 357 18.85 -1.04 -20.20
CA GLU A 357 19.97 -0.69 -19.31
C GLU A 357 19.43 -0.41 -17.90
N ALA A 358 20.26 -0.57 -16.85
CA ALA A 358 19.88 -0.31 -15.47
C ALA A 358 20.85 0.70 -14.83
N HIS A 359 20.41 1.95 -14.69
CA HIS A 359 21.22 3.08 -14.25
C HIS A 359 21.24 3.21 -12.73
N ALA A 360 22.41 3.52 -12.15
CA ALA A 360 22.67 3.43 -10.71
C ALA A 360 22.11 4.62 -9.89
N TYR A 361 20.82 4.91 -10.01
CA TYR A 361 20.13 5.93 -9.20
C TYR A 361 19.80 5.42 -7.80
N LEU A 362 20.84 5.26 -6.96
CA LEU A 362 20.73 4.84 -5.56
C LEU A 362 19.73 5.72 -4.78
N PHE A 363 18.89 5.08 -3.94
CA PHE A 363 17.86 5.77 -3.18
C PHE A 363 18.47 6.64 -2.07
N ALA A 364 18.15 7.92 -2.10
CA ALA A 364 18.67 8.97 -1.22
C ALA A 364 17.57 9.59 -0.32
N GLY A 365 16.41 8.94 -0.20
CA GLY A 365 15.40 9.29 0.78
C GLY A 365 15.70 8.73 2.18
N SER A 366 15.06 9.30 3.19
CA SER A 366 15.09 8.80 4.57
C SER A 366 13.65 8.81 5.11
N ILE A 367 13.23 7.69 5.69
CA ILE A 367 11.83 7.40 6.00
C ILE A 367 11.68 7.32 7.53
N PRO A 368 11.10 8.34 8.19
CA PRO A 368 10.87 8.31 9.64
C PRO A 368 9.84 7.24 10.02
N CYS A 369 10.24 6.29 10.87
CA CYS A 369 9.35 5.25 11.37
C CYS A 369 8.54 5.73 12.58
N ALA A 370 7.27 5.30 12.70
CA ALA A 370 6.48 5.58 13.89
C ALA A 370 7.11 4.92 15.14
N THR A 371 7.42 5.72 16.18
CA THR A 371 8.06 5.23 17.42
C THR A 371 7.06 4.76 18.48
N GLU A 372 5.76 4.94 18.24
CA GLU A 372 4.68 4.27 18.95
C GLU A 372 3.92 3.44 17.90
N PRO A 373 3.63 2.15 18.14
CA PRO A 373 2.99 1.30 17.14
C PRO A 373 1.59 1.82 16.86
N VAL A 374 1.25 2.01 15.58
CA VAL A 374 -0.09 2.47 15.23
C VAL A 374 -1.07 1.33 15.45
N VAL A 375 -2.15 1.65 16.15
CA VAL A 375 -3.28 0.75 16.25
C VAL A 375 -4.22 1.11 15.12
N GLU A 376 -4.34 0.26 14.10
CA GLU A 376 -5.33 0.47 13.04
C GLU A 376 -6.74 0.58 13.63
N THR A 377 -7.58 1.44 13.04
CA THR A 377 -8.93 1.72 13.53
C THR A 377 -9.98 1.66 12.44
N GLY A 378 -11.17 1.18 12.77
CA GLY A 378 -12.40 1.30 11.97
C GLY A 378 -13.48 2.08 12.72
N SER A 379 -14.65 2.27 12.10
CA SER A 379 -15.81 2.87 12.75
C SER A 379 -16.99 1.90 12.92
N LEU A 380 -17.89 2.24 13.85
CA LEU A 380 -19.18 1.57 14.04
C LEU A 380 -20.30 2.59 13.99
N THR A 381 -21.20 2.45 13.02
CA THR A 381 -22.35 3.35 12.82
C THR A 381 -23.65 2.66 13.21
N VAL A 382 -24.34 3.20 14.24
CA VAL A 382 -25.67 2.72 14.66
C VAL A 382 -26.76 3.59 14.03
N THR A 383 -27.65 2.96 13.29
CA THR A 383 -28.80 3.56 12.61
C THR A 383 -30.10 3.16 13.32
N LYS A 384 -30.94 4.13 13.69
CA LYS A 384 -32.20 3.86 14.40
C LYS A 384 -33.38 3.74 13.45
N ARG A 385 -34.27 2.78 13.71
CA ARG A 385 -35.58 2.63 13.06
C ARG A 385 -36.68 2.40 14.09
N VAL A 386 -37.92 2.66 13.70
CA VAL A 386 -39.15 2.32 14.42
C VAL A 386 -40.11 1.62 13.45
N ALA A 387 -40.75 0.56 13.94
CA ALA A 387 -41.80 -0.23 13.26
C ALA A 387 -42.99 -0.44 14.21
N GLY A 388 -43.97 -1.27 13.85
CA GLY A 388 -45.20 -1.49 14.64
C GLY A 388 -46.38 -0.64 14.18
N ASP A 389 -47.57 -0.86 14.74
CA ASP A 389 -48.80 -0.19 14.29
C ASP A 389 -49.01 1.21 14.89
N ALA A 390 -48.33 1.53 16.00
CA ALA A 390 -48.23 2.86 16.58
C ALA A 390 -46.95 3.63 16.17
N ALA A 391 -46.17 3.13 15.21
CA ALA A 391 -44.94 3.79 14.72
C ALA A 391 -45.15 5.25 14.31
N SER A 392 -46.29 5.58 13.68
CA SER A 392 -46.64 6.94 13.25
C SER A 392 -47.07 7.89 14.39
N THR A 393 -47.17 7.37 15.62
CA THR A 393 -47.39 8.15 16.85
C THR A 393 -46.08 8.68 17.42
N VAL A 394 -44.94 8.09 17.07
CA VAL A 394 -43.61 8.49 17.53
C VAL A 394 -43.18 9.78 16.82
N PRO A 395 -42.90 10.89 17.53
CA PRO A 395 -42.56 12.16 16.87
C PRO A 395 -41.23 12.12 16.10
N ASP A 396 -41.20 12.79 14.95
CA ASP A 396 -39.96 13.06 14.19
C ASP A 396 -38.87 13.64 15.10
N GLY A 397 -37.66 13.10 15.02
CA GLY A 397 -36.52 13.53 15.86
C GLY A 397 -36.56 13.02 17.30
N THR A 398 -37.47 12.12 17.68
CA THR A 398 -37.36 11.35 18.93
C THR A 398 -36.04 10.61 18.97
N THR A 399 -35.27 10.79 20.05
CA THR A 399 -33.95 10.16 20.24
C THR A 399 -34.00 8.97 21.17
N PHE A 400 -33.19 7.96 20.86
CA PHE A 400 -32.98 6.75 21.65
C PHE A 400 -31.53 6.70 22.13
N THR A 401 -31.30 6.14 23.32
CA THR A 401 -29.94 5.95 23.87
C THR A 401 -29.47 4.55 23.52
N VAL A 402 -28.32 4.43 22.87
CA VAL A 402 -27.63 3.15 22.65
C VAL A 402 -26.34 3.18 23.46
N ALA A 403 -26.29 2.39 24.53
CA ALA A 403 -25.08 2.24 25.33
C ALA A 403 -24.13 1.25 24.67
N TYR A 404 -22.84 1.55 24.69
CA TYR A 404 -21.79 0.68 24.17
C TYR A 404 -20.67 0.48 25.20
N GLU A 405 -20.05 -0.70 25.18
CA GLU A 405 -18.74 -0.96 25.79
C GLU A 405 -17.76 -1.39 24.69
N ALA A 406 -16.63 -0.70 24.58
CA ALA A 406 -15.58 -0.97 23.59
C ALA A 406 -14.22 -0.83 24.25
N ALA A 407 -13.34 -1.83 24.11
CA ALA A 407 -12.00 -1.87 24.73
C ALA A 407 -11.98 -1.55 26.26
N GLY A 408 -13.05 -1.92 26.99
CA GLY A 408 -13.21 -1.63 28.42
C GLY A 408 -13.62 -0.19 28.75
N THR A 409 -13.98 0.61 27.75
CA THR A 409 -14.56 1.96 27.90
C THR A 409 -16.06 1.92 27.59
N THR A 410 -16.88 2.44 28.49
CA THR A 410 -18.34 2.54 28.31
C THR A 410 -18.75 3.93 27.82
N GLY A 411 -19.62 4.00 26.82
CA GLY A 411 -20.20 5.26 26.30
C GLY A 411 -21.67 5.12 25.91
N GLU A 412 -22.26 6.24 25.48
CA GLU A 412 -23.65 6.31 25.01
C GLU A 412 -23.74 7.10 23.70
N LEU A 413 -24.48 6.55 22.72
CA LEU A 413 -24.91 7.23 21.51
C LEU A 413 -26.34 7.74 21.68
N THR A 414 -26.58 8.99 21.30
CA THR A 414 -27.94 9.55 21.19
C THR A 414 -28.36 9.49 19.72
N VAL A 415 -29.17 8.49 19.35
CA VAL A 415 -29.54 8.23 17.95
C VAL A 415 -30.96 8.71 17.68
N PRO A 416 -31.19 9.70 16.79
CA PRO A 416 -32.54 10.13 16.42
C PRO A 416 -33.23 9.08 15.54
N VAL A 417 -34.56 9.00 15.65
CA VAL A 417 -35.39 8.16 14.76
C VAL A 417 -35.08 8.46 13.28
N ASP A 418 -34.96 7.39 12.51
CA ASP A 418 -34.51 7.34 11.12
C ASP A 418 -33.10 7.89 10.79
N GLY A 419 -32.41 8.51 11.74
CA GLY A 419 -31.00 8.89 11.63
C GLY A 419 -30.02 7.85 12.15
N SER A 420 -28.77 8.28 12.31
CA SER A 420 -27.65 7.46 12.80
C SER A 420 -26.70 8.26 13.71
N ALA A 421 -25.83 7.54 14.42
CA ALA A 421 -24.67 8.08 15.12
C ALA A 421 -23.51 7.08 15.04
N THR A 422 -22.27 7.57 15.09
CA THR A 422 -21.06 6.79 14.81
C THR A 422 -20.09 6.86 15.98
N VAL A 423 -19.39 5.76 16.25
CA VAL A 423 -18.16 5.73 17.06
C VAL A 423 -17.00 5.55 16.08
N GLU A 424 -16.13 6.54 16.02
CA GLU A 424 -14.92 6.55 15.18
C GLU A 424 -13.70 6.08 16.01
N ASP A 425 -12.54 5.92 15.37
CA ASP A 425 -11.24 5.59 16.01
C ASP A 425 -11.24 4.33 16.90
N LEU A 426 -12.03 3.30 16.55
CA LEU A 426 -12.08 2.02 17.29
C LEU A 426 -11.00 1.04 16.78
N PRO A 427 -10.09 0.54 17.64
CA PRO A 427 -9.07 -0.44 17.25
C PRO A 427 -9.63 -1.67 16.55
N LEU A 428 -8.95 -2.13 15.49
CA LEU A 428 -9.30 -3.40 14.82
C LEU A 428 -9.22 -4.58 15.80
N GLY A 429 -10.15 -5.52 15.67
CA GLY A 429 -10.33 -6.63 16.60
C GLY A 429 -11.01 -6.25 17.94
N THR A 430 -11.48 -5.01 18.10
CA THR A 430 -12.28 -4.62 19.28
C THR A 430 -13.65 -5.30 19.22
N GLU A 431 -13.99 -6.10 20.23
CA GLU A 431 -15.39 -6.44 20.51
C GLU A 431 -16.09 -5.20 21.10
N VAL A 432 -17.12 -4.72 20.39
CA VAL A 432 -18.07 -3.71 20.85
C VAL A 432 -19.33 -4.42 21.33
N VAL A 433 -19.71 -4.17 22.58
CA VAL A 433 -20.95 -4.67 23.19
C VAL A 433 -22.00 -3.55 23.16
N LEU A 434 -23.08 -3.72 22.40
CA LEU A 434 -24.16 -2.75 22.24
C LEU A 434 -25.41 -3.15 23.06
N SER A 435 -26.13 -2.15 23.57
CA SER A 435 -27.43 -2.32 24.22
C SER A 435 -28.30 -1.07 24.12
N GLU A 436 -29.63 -1.23 24.22
CA GLU A 436 -30.57 -0.10 24.38
C GLU A 436 -31.13 -0.14 25.81
N PRO A 437 -30.54 0.61 26.77
CA PRO A 437 -30.86 0.46 28.20
C PRO A 437 -32.26 0.96 28.61
N GLY A 438 -33.01 1.60 27.69
CA GLY A 438 -34.39 2.02 27.92
C GLY A 438 -34.94 2.88 26.79
N PHE A 439 -36.28 2.94 26.71
CA PHE A 439 -37.00 3.64 25.64
C PHE A 439 -37.56 5.00 26.11
N PRO A 440 -37.70 5.99 25.21
CA PRO A 440 -38.41 7.23 25.50
C PRO A 440 -39.91 6.96 25.73
N ALA A 441 -40.50 7.65 26.70
CA ALA A 441 -41.95 7.61 26.92
C ALA A 441 -42.69 8.40 25.84
N VAL A 442 -43.59 7.74 25.10
CA VAL A 442 -44.43 8.33 24.06
C VAL A 442 -45.89 7.97 24.37
N ASP A 443 -46.77 8.98 24.45
CA ASP A 443 -48.19 8.75 24.74
C ASP A 443 -48.84 7.92 23.63
N GLY A 444 -49.44 6.78 23.99
CA GLY A 444 -50.09 5.88 23.03
C GLY A 444 -49.17 4.89 22.32
N VAL A 445 -47.96 4.64 22.84
CA VAL A 445 -47.04 3.59 22.38
C VAL A 445 -46.67 2.66 23.53
N GLU A 446 -46.80 1.35 23.31
CA GLU A 446 -46.13 0.32 24.10
C GLU A 446 -44.93 -0.20 23.29
N TRP A 447 -43.74 -0.27 23.91
CA TRP A 447 -42.51 -0.69 23.23
C TRP A 447 -42.32 -2.20 23.31
N GLY A 448 -42.24 -2.86 22.15
CA GLY A 448 -41.86 -4.26 22.00
C GLY A 448 -40.34 -4.49 22.07
N GLU A 449 -39.95 -5.76 21.92
CA GLU A 449 -38.54 -6.17 21.96
C GLU A 449 -37.74 -5.59 20.76
N PRO A 450 -36.53 -5.04 20.98
CA PRO A 450 -35.74 -4.43 19.92
C PRO A 450 -35.07 -5.49 19.05
N THR A 451 -35.00 -5.24 17.74
CA THR A 451 -34.40 -6.14 16.75
C THR A 451 -33.19 -5.49 16.10
N TRP A 452 -32.15 -6.28 15.90
CA TRP A 452 -30.83 -5.81 15.47
C TRP A 452 -30.42 -6.42 14.13
N GLN A 453 -29.72 -5.63 13.33
CA GLN A 453 -28.97 -6.11 12.17
C GLN A 453 -27.55 -5.57 12.21
N VAL A 454 -26.59 -6.36 11.74
CA VAL A 454 -25.18 -5.99 11.56
C VAL A 454 -24.83 -6.31 10.11
N ASP A 455 -24.38 -5.32 9.36
CA ASP A 455 -24.03 -5.38 7.93
C ASP A 455 -25.14 -5.99 7.05
N GLY A 456 -26.40 -5.74 7.44
CA GLY A 456 -27.61 -6.24 6.77
C GLY A 456 -28.02 -7.67 7.14
N ALA A 457 -27.25 -8.39 7.97
CA ALA A 457 -27.64 -9.67 8.55
C ALA A 457 -28.36 -9.46 9.89
N ALA A 458 -29.47 -10.16 10.11
CA ALA A 458 -30.18 -10.10 11.40
C ALA A 458 -29.37 -10.82 12.51
N VAL A 459 -29.32 -10.22 13.69
CA VAL A 459 -28.57 -10.74 14.85
C VAL A 459 -29.50 -10.83 16.07
N GLU A 460 -29.56 -12.02 16.67
CA GLU A 460 -30.26 -12.26 17.93
C GLU A 460 -29.39 -11.74 19.11
N PRO A 461 -29.94 -10.93 20.03
CA PRO A 461 -29.19 -10.48 21.20
C PRO A 461 -28.92 -11.62 22.19
N GLY A 462 -27.90 -11.42 23.03
CA GLY A 462 -27.58 -12.30 24.15
C GLY A 462 -28.67 -12.30 25.23
N GLY A 463 -28.59 -13.26 26.16
CA GLY A 463 -29.54 -13.38 27.29
C GLY A 463 -29.47 -12.23 28.32
N ASP A 464 -28.61 -11.25 28.08
CA ASP A 464 -28.45 -9.97 28.79
C ASP A 464 -29.04 -8.78 27.99
N GLY A 465 -29.59 -9.02 26.79
CA GLY A 465 -30.10 -8.00 25.87
C GLY A 465 -29.03 -7.34 24.99
N THR A 466 -27.77 -7.81 25.03
CA THR A 466 -26.64 -7.18 24.32
C THR A 466 -26.38 -7.81 22.94
N VAL A 467 -25.89 -7.01 22.00
CA VAL A 467 -25.31 -7.48 20.73
C VAL A 467 -23.80 -7.27 20.76
N ARG A 468 -23.03 -8.22 20.22
CA ARG A 468 -21.56 -8.15 20.12
C ARG A 468 -21.14 -8.07 18.66
N VAL A 469 -20.18 -7.18 18.39
CA VAL A 469 -19.70 -6.82 17.06
C VAL A 469 -18.18 -6.68 17.11
N GLU A 470 -17.44 -7.25 16.16
CA GLU A 470 -15.98 -7.09 16.07
C GLU A 470 -15.64 -6.05 15.00
N ILE A 471 -14.76 -5.10 15.30
CA ILE A 471 -14.34 -4.05 14.34
C ILE A 471 -13.30 -4.61 13.37
N GLY A 472 -13.64 -4.66 12.08
CA GLY A 472 -12.75 -5.06 10.98
C GLY A 472 -12.25 -3.88 10.15
N THR A 473 -11.50 -4.17 9.08
CA THR A 473 -10.96 -3.19 8.11
C THR A 473 -12.02 -2.47 7.26
N THR A 474 -13.30 -2.74 7.50
CA THR A 474 -14.45 -2.08 6.87
C THR A 474 -15.39 -1.56 7.95
N ASP A 475 -15.90 -0.35 7.79
CA ASP A 475 -16.87 0.26 8.71
C ASP A 475 -18.09 -0.63 8.95
N VAL A 476 -18.45 -0.82 10.22
CA VAL A 476 -19.54 -1.73 10.60
C VAL A 476 -20.87 -0.99 10.72
N ALA A 477 -21.89 -1.49 10.02
CA ALA A 477 -23.20 -0.85 9.92
C ALA A 477 -24.25 -1.61 10.75
N VAL A 478 -24.67 -1.02 11.88
CA VAL A 478 -25.68 -1.58 12.78
C VAL A 478 -27.03 -0.91 12.55
N VAL A 479 -28.11 -1.68 12.44
CA VAL A 479 -29.49 -1.16 12.38
C VAL A 479 -30.29 -1.67 13.57
N LEU A 480 -30.78 -0.74 14.40
CA LEU A 480 -31.55 -1.02 15.62
C LEU A 480 -33.01 -0.59 15.42
N THR A 481 -33.92 -1.56 15.33
CA THR A 481 -35.35 -1.36 15.05
C THR A 481 -36.21 -1.69 16.26
N ASN A 482 -37.02 -0.74 16.73
CA ASN A 482 -37.94 -0.95 17.86
C ASN A 482 -39.37 -1.03 17.36
N THR A 483 -40.16 -1.91 17.95
CA THR A 483 -41.58 -2.04 17.65
C THR A 483 -42.38 -1.12 18.58
N ALA A 484 -43.11 -0.18 18.01
CA ALA A 484 -44.06 0.70 18.68
C ALA A 484 -45.47 0.17 18.40
N ASP A 485 -46.06 -0.52 19.37
CA ASP A 485 -47.39 -1.11 19.27
C ASP A 485 -48.44 -0.25 19.99
N ALA A 486 -49.68 -0.28 19.50
CA ALA A 486 -50.79 0.44 20.11
C ALA A 486 -51.27 -0.25 21.40
N PRO A 487 -51.46 0.48 22.52
CA PRO A 487 -51.98 -0.09 23.76
C PRO A 487 -53.31 -0.82 23.55
N VAL A 488 -53.38 -2.08 23.95
CA VAL A 488 -54.57 -2.92 23.74
C VAL A 488 -55.78 -2.40 24.52
N GLU A 489 -56.76 -1.83 23.80
CA GLU A 489 -57.97 -1.29 24.42
C GLU A 489 -58.70 -2.39 25.23
N PRO A 490 -59.00 -2.17 26.52
CA PRO A 490 -59.51 -3.21 27.39
C PRO A 490 -60.90 -3.66 26.93
N THR A 491 -60.99 -4.93 26.49
CA THR A 491 -62.23 -5.54 25.99
C THR A 491 -63.38 -5.27 26.96
N PRO A 492 -64.48 -4.61 26.52
CA PRO A 492 -65.55 -4.20 27.42
C PRO A 492 -66.17 -5.41 28.10
N THR A 493 -66.19 -5.39 29.44
CA THR A 493 -66.71 -6.50 30.24
C THR A 493 -68.19 -6.76 29.88
N PRO A 494 -68.59 -7.97 29.48
CA PRO A 494 -69.94 -8.23 29.02
C PRO A 494 -70.95 -8.04 30.14
N VAL A 495 -71.79 -7.01 30.00
CA VAL A 495 -72.87 -6.72 30.95
C VAL A 495 -73.88 -7.86 30.97
N THR A 496 -74.17 -8.39 32.15
CA THR A 496 -75.19 -9.44 32.31
C THR A 496 -76.58 -8.85 32.04
N PRO A 497 -77.37 -9.39 31.10
CA PRO A 497 -78.69 -8.86 30.80
C PRO A 497 -79.67 -9.10 31.95
N THR A 498 -80.36 -8.04 32.38
CA THR A 498 -81.48 -8.13 33.32
C THR A 498 -82.58 -9.05 32.77
N PRO A 499 -83.16 -9.98 33.55
CA PRO A 499 -84.21 -10.87 33.06
C PRO A 499 -85.48 -10.12 32.64
N THR A 500 -85.89 -10.30 31.38
CA THR A 500 -87.19 -9.85 30.87
C THR A 500 -88.29 -10.87 31.25
N GLU A 501 -89.48 -10.40 31.65
CA GLU A 501 -90.61 -11.28 31.93
C GLU A 501 -91.10 -12.05 30.69
N PRO A 502 -91.60 -13.31 30.85
CA PRO A 502 -91.95 -14.17 29.73
C PRO A 502 -93.30 -13.81 29.10
N THR A 503 -93.36 -13.81 27.76
CA THR A 503 -94.60 -13.70 26.99
C THR A 503 -94.95 -15.01 26.26
N THR A 504 -96.25 -15.30 26.17
CA THR A 504 -96.81 -16.58 25.70
C THR A 504 -96.70 -16.73 24.18
N PRO A 505 -96.32 -17.91 23.64
CA PRO A 505 -96.04 -18.09 22.20
C PRO A 505 -97.29 -18.35 21.34
N THR A 506 -97.19 -18.02 20.05
CA THR A 506 -98.11 -18.46 18.98
C THR A 506 -97.39 -18.87 17.69
N THR A 507 -98.01 -19.80 16.97
CA THR A 507 -97.47 -20.57 15.82
C THR A 507 -97.40 -19.77 14.50
N PRO A 508 -96.42 -20.03 13.60
CA PRO A 508 -96.20 -19.24 12.38
C PRO A 508 -97.06 -19.64 11.16
N THR A 509 -97.13 -18.73 10.17
CA THR A 509 -97.68 -18.99 8.82
C THR A 509 -96.85 -18.32 7.71
N THR A 510 -96.87 -18.90 6.51
CA THR A 510 -96.04 -18.62 5.32
C THR A 510 -96.68 -17.59 4.32
N PRO A 511 -96.04 -17.20 3.19
CA PRO A 511 -96.20 -15.86 2.58
C PRO A 511 -96.91 -15.82 1.20
N THR A 512 -97.19 -14.61 0.67
CA THR A 512 -97.24 -14.32 -0.79
C THR A 512 -96.98 -12.84 -1.18
N THR A 513 -96.22 -12.71 -2.27
CA THR A 513 -96.00 -11.60 -3.26
C THR A 513 -97.27 -11.25 -4.10
N PRO A 514 -97.26 -10.42 -5.19
CA PRO A 514 -96.41 -9.27 -5.66
C PRO A 514 -97.18 -8.06 -6.33
N GLY A 515 -96.45 -7.01 -6.78
CA GLY A 515 -96.87 -6.00 -7.82
C GLY A 515 -96.39 -4.55 -7.54
N VAL A 516 -95.65 -3.74 -8.36
CA VAL A 516 -95.35 -3.58 -9.83
C VAL A 516 -96.46 -2.82 -10.60
N PRO A 517 -96.20 -1.91 -11.61
CA PRO A 517 -94.96 -1.36 -12.28
C PRO A 517 -94.68 0.14 -11.90
N ASP A 518 -93.91 1.07 -12.56
CA ASP A 518 -92.87 1.22 -13.65
C ASP A 518 -92.09 2.57 -13.37
N GLN A 519 -90.95 3.05 -13.96
CA GLN A 519 -90.38 3.28 -15.33
C GLN A 519 -90.90 4.50 -16.13
N PRO A 520 -90.12 5.14 -17.09
CA PRO A 520 -88.96 4.62 -17.84
C PRO A 520 -87.73 5.56 -18.18
N THR A 521 -86.57 4.93 -18.52
CA THR A 521 -85.52 5.32 -19.53
C THR A 521 -84.70 6.63 -19.45
N SER A 522 -83.50 6.80 -20.08
CA SER A 522 -82.34 5.97 -20.57
C SER A 522 -81.38 6.90 -21.38
N PRO A 523 -80.21 6.47 -21.95
CA PRO A 523 -79.31 5.33 -21.73
C PRO A 523 -77.99 5.82 -21.05
N ALA A 524 -76.71 5.50 -21.34
CA ALA A 524 -75.95 4.65 -22.30
C ALA A 524 -74.46 4.58 -21.80
N ASP A 525 -73.54 3.71 -22.25
CA ASP A 525 -73.57 2.42 -22.96
C ASP A 525 -72.19 1.69 -22.82
N GLY A 526 -72.12 0.38 -23.08
CA GLY A 526 -70.87 -0.44 -23.16
C GLY A 526 -70.13 -0.72 -21.83
N GLY A 527 -69.71 -1.94 -21.47
CA GLY A 527 -69.46 -3.18 -22.23
C GLY A 527 -67.95 -3.41 -22.42
N THR A 528 -67.35 -4.57 -22.14
CA THR A 528 -67.85 -5.88 -21.66
C THR A 528 -66.79 -6.60 -20.81
N GLY A 529 -67.20 -7.53 -19.95
CA GLY A 529 -66.28 -8.44 -19.23
C GLY A 529 -66.09 -9.78 -19.96
N GLY A 530 -64.89 -10.35 -19.90
CA GLY A 530 -64.54 -11.66 -20.48
C GLY A 530 -63.59 -12.44 -19.56
N LEU A 531 -63.80 -13.75 -19.43
CA LEU A 531 -63.07 -14.64 -18.51
C LEU A 531 -61.79 -15.23 -19.14
N ALA A 532 -60.77 -15.50 -18.32
CA ALA A 532 -59.76 -16.51 -18.63
C ALA A 532 -59.21 -17.19 -17.37
N THR A 533 -59.19 -18.51 -17.42
CA THR A 533 -58.61 -19.48 -16.47
C THR A 533 -57.14 -19.25 -16.14
N THR A 534 -56.74 -19.52 -14.90
CA THR A 534 -55.33 -19.76 -14.53
C THR A 534 -54.87 -21.14 -15.00
N GLY A 535 -53.94 -21.18 -15.95
CA GLY A 535 -53.34 -22.42 -16.46
C GLY A 535 -51.98 -22.16 -17.08
N VAL A 536 -50.91 -22.38 -16.32
CA VAL A 536 -49.53 -22.20 -16.80
C VAL A 536 -49.00 -23.51 -17.35
N GLN A 537 -48.77 -23.57 -18.66
CA GLN A 537 -47.91 -24.59 -19.28
C GLN A 537 -46.47 -24.05 -19.45
N ALA A 538 -45.51 -24.96 -19.51
CA ALA A 538 -44.10 -24.64 -19.72
C ALA A 538 -43.79 -24.34 -21.20
N GLY A 539 -42.93 -23.33 -21.44
CA GLY A 539 -42.35 -23.03 -22.74
C GLY A 539 -42.00 -21.54 -22.88
N GLY A 540 -40.71 -21.19 -23.00
CA GLY A 540 -40.31 -19.78 -23.10
C GLY A 540 -38.81 -19.41 -23.13
N VAL A 541 -37.87 -20.34 -22.96
CA VAL A 541 -36.42 -20.00 -22.97
C VAL A 541 -35.87 -20.06 -24.39
N ALA A 542 -35.99 -18.97 -25.17
CA ALA A 542 -35.50 -18.93 -26.55
C ALA A 542 -35.23 -17.52 -27.15
N LEU A 543 -34.68 -16.54 -26.42
CA LEU A 543 -34.32 -15.24 -27.03
C LEU A 543 -33.14 -14.47 -26.39
N ALA A 544 -32.05 -15.17 -26.05
CA ALA A 544 -30.77 -14.56 -25.64
C ALA A 544 -29.55 -15.06 -26.44
N ALA A 545 -29.56 -16.32 -26.90
CA ALA A 545 -28.38 -16.97 -27.47
C ALA A 545 -27.94 -16.46 -28.86
N LEU A 546 -28.79 -15.75 -29.61
CA LEU A 546 -28.50 -15.36 -31.00
C LEU A 546 -27.57 -14.13 -31.14
N VAL A 547 -27.49 -13.27 -30.12
CA VAL A 547 -26.64 -12.06 -30.17
C VAL A 547 -25.17 -12.42 -29.99
N LEU A 548 -24.86 -13.34 -29.08
CA LEU A 548 -23.48 -13.76 -28.76
C LEU A 548 -22.80 -14.49 -29.93
N VAL A 549 -23.55 -15.28 -30.71
CA VAL A 549 -23.00 -16.00 -31.87
C VAL A 549 -22.60 -15.04 -33.00
N ALA A 550 -23.36 -13.96 -33.22
CA ALA A 550 -23.03 -12.95 -34.25
C ALA A 550 -21.74 -12.17 -33.92
N LEU A 551 -21.54 -11.82 -32.65
CA LEU A 551 -20.32 -11.17 -32.17
C LEU A 551 -19.10 -12.10 -32.28
N GLY A 552 -19.22 -13.35 -31.82
CA GLY A 552 -18.13 -14.33 -31.85
C GLY A 552 -17.59 -14.60 -33.25
N VAL A 553 -18.46 -14.73 -34.27
CA VAL A 553 -18.04 -14.94 -35.67
C VAL A 553 -17.32 -13.70 -36.23
N THR A 554 -17.72 -12.49 -35.83
CA THR A 554 -17.11 -11.24 -36.34
C THR A 554 -15.65 -11.09 -35.89
N VAL A 555 -15.36 -11.38 -34.62
CA VAL A 555 -13.99 -11.35 -34.07
C VAL A 555 -13.08 -12.39 -34.76
N LEU A 556 -13.62 -13.59 -35.01
CA LEU A 556 -12.86 -14.69 -35.64
C LEU A 556 -12.52 -14.43 -37.11
N VAL A 557 -13.35 -13.66 -37.84
CA VAL A 557 -13.06 -13.23 -39.22
C VAL A 557 -12.05 -12.08 -39.27
N LEU A 558 -12.01 -11.21 -38.26
CA LEU A 558 -11.03 -10.11 -38.18
C LEU A 558 -9.62 -10.62 -37.86
N ARG A 559 -9.47 -11.50 -36.86
CA ARG A 559 -8.15 -12.09 -36.52
C ARG A 559 -7.51 -12.80 -37.73
N ARG A 560 -8.31 -13.54 -38.50
CA ARG A 560 -7.89 -14.24 -39.72
C ARG A 560 -7.53 -13.36 -40.93
N ARG A 561 -7.43 -12.03 -40.76
CA ARG A 561 -6.97 -11.06 -41.76
C ARG A 561 -5.72 -10.28 -41.36
N GLN A 562 -5.10 -10.61 -40.22
CA GLN A 562 -3.82 -10.03 -39.80
C GLN A 562 -2.64 -11.01 -39.97
N ASP A 563 -2.93 -12.32 -40.12
CA ASP A 563 -1.94 -13.40 -40.30
C ASP A 563 -1.83 -13.88 -41.77
N ALA A 564 -1.93 -12.98 -42.76
CA ALA A 564 -1.96 -13.31 -44.20
C ALA A 564 -1.39 -12.21 -45.12
#